data_AF-A0A530LEG1-F1
#
_entry.id   AF-A0A530LEG1-F1
#
_cell.length_a   1.000
_cell.length_b   1.000
_cell.length_c   1.000
_cell.angle_alpha   90.00
_cell.angle_beta   90.00
_cell.angle_gamma   90.00
#
_symmetry.space_group_name_H-M   'P 1'
#
loop_
_entity.id
_entity.type
_entity.pdbx_description
1 polymer ?
#
loop_
_entity_poly.entity_id
_entity_poly.type
_entity_poly.pdbx_seq_one_letter_code
_entity_poly.pdbx_strand_id
1 'polypeptide(L)'
;LMANFDNDQLIILFESEPKAPIKLSGKIDIGVYDPTFYTAIDFTEDAHLQVDGLPPTCTSKVVRPNPDEAIAQNQKTLTDAFFNDPTGTDMSKIFATKLELTCQPEG
;
A
#
# COMPACT_ATOMS: atom_id res chain seq x y z
N LEU A 1 -6.27 15.34 7.67
CA LEU A 1 -7.38 14.49 7.19
C LEU A 1 -8.50 15.39 6.68
N MET A 2 -8.86 15.25 5.41
CA MET A 2 -10.02 15.88 4.77
C MET A 2 -10.90 14.78 4.20
N ALA A 3 -12.22 14.93 4.35
CA ALA A 3 -13.20 14.00 3.80
C ALA A 3 -14.25 14.79 3.01
N ASN A 4 -14.58 14.31 1.82
CA ASN A 4 -15.63 14.85 0.98
C ASN A 4 -16.52 13.71 0.47
N PHE A 5 -17.83 13.92 0.42
CA PHE A 5 -18.79 13.00 -0.16
C PHE A 5 -19.55 13.72 -1.27
N ASP A 6 -19.29 13.34 -2.51
CA ASP A 6 -19.88 13.96 -3.71
C ASP A 6 -20.18 12.88 -4.76
N ASN A 7 -21.31 12.97 -5.45
CA ASN A 7 -21.74 12.01 -6.48
C ASN A 7 -21.62 10.52 -6.05
N ASP A 8 -22.07 10.20 -4.84
CA ASP A 8 -21.96 8.86 -4.23
C ASP A 8 -20.52 8.34 -4.06
N GLN A 9 -19.52 9.21 -4.12
CA GLN A 9 -18.11 8.91 -3.90
C GLN A 9 -17.63 9.54 -2.59
N LEU A 10 -17.06 8.71 -1.70
CA LEU A 10 -16.33 9.18 -0.52
C LEU A 10 -14.84 9.36 -0.89
N ILE A 11 -14.36 10.60 -0.82
CA ILE A 11 -12.97 10.97 -1.07
C ILE A 11 -12.31 11.29 0.28
N ILE A 12 -11.21 10.62 0.58
CA ILE A 12 -10.43 10.83 1.81
C ILE A 12 -9.01 11.26 1.43
N LEU A 13 -8.59 12.43 1.92
CA LEU A 13 -7.22 12.92 1.78
C LEU A 13 -6.57 12.92 3.17
N PHE A 14 -5.43 12.26 3.30
CA PHE A 14 -4.68 12.19 4.54
C PHE A 14 -3.19 12.30 4.28
N GLU A 15 -2.48 12.67 5.34
CA GLU A 15 -1.03 12.69 5.41
C GLU A 15 -0.64 11.85 6.62
N SER A 16 0.43 11.08 6.49
CA SER A 16 0.91 10.16 7.52
C SER A 16 2.41 10.29 7.65
N GLU A 17 2.89 10.34 8.90
CA GLU A 17 4.32 10.36 9.22
C GLU A 17 4.73 9.03 9.88
N PRO A 18 5.91 8.47 9.56
CA PRO A 18 6.44 7.32 10.29
C PRO A 18 6.62 7.64 11.77
N LYS A 19 6.12 6.75 12.65
CA LYS A 19 6.28 6.90 14.12
C LYS A 19 7.75 6.92 14.57
N ALA A 20 8.62 6.25 13.83
CA ALA A 20 10.06 6.22 14.05
C ALA A 20 10.78 6.51 12.74
N PRO A 21 11.98 7.11 12.77
CA PRO A 21 12.77 7.35 11.56
C PRO A 21 12.99 6.07 10.77
N ILE A 22 12.74 6.13 9.47
CA ILE A 22 13.02 5.05 8.53
C ILE A 22 14.33 5.33 7.81
N LYS A 23 15.18 4.31 7.68
CA LYS A 23 16.40 4.44 6.88
C LYS A 23 16.04 4.36 5.39
N LEU A 24 16.31 5.43 4.65
CA LEU A 24 16.10 5.50 3.21
C LEU A 24 17.23 4.80 2.44
N SER A 25 17.22 3.46 2.42
CA SER A 25 18.24 2.66 1.75
C SER A 25 17.64 1.40 1.15
N GLY A 26 17.96 1.12 -0.12
CA GLY A 26 17.44 -0.03 -0.83
C GLY A 26 15.98 0.15 -1.22
N LYS A 27 15.21 -0.94 -1.18
CA LYS A 27 13.79 -0.97 -1.54
C LYS A 27 12.91 -0.88 -0.29
N ILE A 28 11.96 0.06 -0.29
CA ILE A 28 11.04 0.32 0.80
C ILE A 28 9.62 0.34 0.23
N ASP A 29 8.73 -0.49 0.77
CA ASP A 29 7.32 -0.52 0.36
C ASP A 29 6.47 0.16 1.43
N ILE A 30 5.76 1.22 1.05
CA ILE A 30 4.80 1.93 1.90
C ILE A 30 3.40 1.66 1.35
N GLY A 31 2.52 1.07 2.15
CA GLY A 31 1.15 0.78 1.73
C GLY A 31 0.18 1.11 2.84
N VAL A 32 -0.98 1.65 2.46
CA VAL A 32 -2.12 1.79 3.37
C VAL A 32 -3.05 0.62 3.07
N TYR A 33 -3.35 -0.15 4.10
CA TYR A 33 -4.23 -1.30 3.99
C TYR A 33 -5.25 -1.27 5.11
N ASP A 34 -6.47 -1.69 4.78
CA ASP A 34 -7.53 -1.91 5.76
C ASP A 34 -7.56 -3.41 6.11
N PRO A 35 -7.17 -3.82 7.34
CA PRO A 35 -7.21 -5.22 7.76
C PRO A 35 -8.63 -5.73 8.04
N THR A 36 -9.62 -4.83 8.15
CA THR A 36 -11.00 -5.15 8.55
C THR A 36 -11.96 -5.32 7.38
N PHE A 37 -11.83 -4.52 6.32
CA PHE A 37 -12.81 -4.51 5.22
C PHE A 37 -12.39 -5.25 3.96
N TYR A 38 -11.16 -5.76 3.87
CA TYR A 38 -10.61 -6.39 2.65
C TYR A 38 -10.76 -5.51 1.39
N THR A 39 -10.96 -4.21 1.57
CA THR A 39 -11.09 -3.24 0.48
C THR A 39 -9.73 -2.70 0.13
N ALA A 40 -9.33 -2.86 -1.14
CA ALA A 40 -8.19 -2.14 -1.67
C ALA A 40 -8.53 -0.65 -1.68
N ILE A 41 -7.72 0.17 -0.99
CA ILE A 41 -7.76 1.62 -1.14
C ILE A 41 -7.15 1.90 -2.51
N ASP A 42 -8.00 2.10 -3.51
CA ASP A 42 -7.54 2.42 -4.85
C ASP A 42 -7.24 3.92 -4.96
N PHE A 43 -6.13 4.23 -5.62
CA PHE A 43 -5.75 5.59 -5.94
C PHE A 43 -6.06 5.80 -7.41
N THR A 44 -7.01 6.70 -7.70
CA THR A 44 -7.49 6.97 -9.06
C THR A 44 -6.37 7.37 -10.01
N GLU A 45 -5.33 8.03 -9.48
CA GLU A 45 -4.14 8.43 -10.22
C GLU A 45 -2.90 8.18 -9.35
N ASP A 46 -1.79 7.79 -9.97
CA ASP A 46 -0.51 7.57 -9.27
C ASP A 46 -0.02 8.85 -8.58
N ALA A 47 -0.37 10.01 -9.14
CA ALA A 47 -0.03 11.32 -8.59
C ALA A 47 -0.72 11.59 -7.23
N HIS A 48 -1.74 10.82 -6.84
CA HIS A 48 -2.40 10.98 -5.55
C HIS A 48 -1.64 10.31 -4.38
N LEU A 49 -0.55 9.60 -4.67
CA LEU A 49 0.30 8.97 -3.66
C LEU A 49 1.74 9.45 -3.81
N GLN A 50 2.16 10.38 -2.93
CA GLN A 50 3.46 11.03 -3.00
C GLN A 50 4.17 11.03 -1.65
N VAL A 51 5.50 11.14 -1.68
CA VAL A 51 6.33 11.42 -0.50
C VAL A 51 6.78 12.87 -0.60
N ASP A 52 6.41 13.67 0.38
CA ASP A 52 6.95 15.03 0.49
C ASP A 52 8.44 14.99 0.86
N GLY A 53 9.24 15.86 0.25
CA GLY A 53 10.67 15.97 0.54
C GLY A 53 11.53 14.75 0.17
N LEU A 54 11.11 13.91 -0.79
CA LEU A 54 11.90 12.76 -1.23
C LEU A 54 13.29 13.22 -1.76
N PRO A 55 14.41 12.73 -1.22
CA PRO A 55 15.73 13.17 -1.65
C PRO A 55 16.03 12.69 -3.08
N PRO A 56 16.90 13.39 -3.84
CA PRO A 56 17.24 13.02 -5.23
C PRO A 56 17.88 11.63 -5.37
N THR A 57 18.39 11.06 -4.28
CA THR A 57 18.95 9.70 -4.21
C THR A 57 17.89 8.61 -4.19
N CYS A 58 16.61 8.98 -4.08
CA CYS A 58 15.47 8.08 -4.05
C CYS A 58 14.53 8.34 -5.23
N THR A 59 13.93 7.28 -5.75
CA THR A 59 12.83 7.34 -6.73
C THR A 59 11.59 6.67 -6.16
N SER A 60 10.40 7.19 -6.47
CA SER A 60 9.13 6.59 -6.08
C SER A 60 8.40 5.98 -7.28
N LYS A 61 7.64 4.92 -7.02
CA LYS A 61 6.75 4.28 -8.00
C LYS A 61 5.52 3.72 -7.30
N VAL A 62 4.34 3.98 -7.87
CA VAL A 62 3.10 3.33 -7.43
C VAL A 62 3.05 1.93 -8.06
N VAL A 63 2.87 0.91 -7.23
CA VAL A 63 2.76 -0.49 -7.63
C VAL A 63 1.38 -0.99 -7.24
N ARG A 64 0.59 -1.38 -8.26
CA ARG A 64 -0.72 -2.03 -8.11
C ARG A 64 -0.58 -3.52 -8.44
N PRO A 65 -0.63 -4.43 -7.45
CA PRO A 65 -0.61 -5.86 -7.72
C PRO A 65 -1.80 -6.29 -8.57
N ASN A 66 -1.58 -7.12 -9.60
CA ASN A 66 -2.68 -7.74 -10.33
C ASN A 66 -3.35 -8.79 -9.41
N PRO A 67 -4.65 -8.69 -9.13
CA PRO A 67 -5.33 -9.59 -8.22
C PRO A 67 -5.33 -11.04 -8.70
N ASP A 68 -5.49 -11.29 -10.00
CA ASP A 68 -5.50 -12.65 -10.55
C ASP A 68 -4.13 -13.33 -10.42
N GLU A 69 -3.05 -12.57 -10.67
CA GLU A 69 -1.69 -13.07 -10.51
C GLU A 69 -1.33 -13.29 -9.04
N ALA A 70 -1.72 -12.36 -8.17
CA ALA A 70 -1.57 -12.48 -6.72
C ALA A 70 -2.29 -13.72 -6.18
N ILE A 71 -3.52 -13.99 -6.64
CA ILE A 71 -4.28 -15.18 -6.29
C ILE A 71 -3.59 -16.42 -6.81
N ALA A 72 -3.19 -16.45 -8.08
CA ALA A 72 -2.52 -17.60 -8.69
C ALA A 72 -1.23 -17.99 -7.94
N GLN A 73 -0.42 -17.01 -7.53
CA GLN A 73 0.83 -17.24 -6.78
C GLN A 73 0.59 -17.68 -5.33
N ASN A 74 -0.56 -17.29 -4.74
CA ASN A 74 -0.89 -17.58 -3.35
C ASN A 74 -2.03 -18.60 -3.20
N GLN A 75 -2.40 -19.32 -4.26
CA GLN A 75 -3.53 -20.28 -4.29
C GLN A 75 -3.47 -21.31 -3.16
N LYS A 76 -2.28 -21.74 -2.75
CA LYS A 76 -2.09 -22.71 -1.65
C LYS A 76 -2.30 -22.10 -0.26
N THR A 77 -2.17 -20.79 -0.14
CA THR A 77 -2.33 -20.03 1.11
C THR A 77 -3.76 -19.50 1.25
N LEU A 78 -4.46 -19.28 0.13
CA LEU A 78 -5.87 -18.87 0.02
C LEU A 78 -6.85 -20.05 0.24
N THR A 79 -6.65 -20.83 1.30
CA THR A 79 -7.57 -21.93 1.70
C THR A 79 -8.68 -21.41 2.62
N ASP A 80 -9.61 -22.27 3.06
CA ASP A 80 -10.63 -21.89 4.06
C ASP A 80 -10.04 -21.25 5.32
N ALA A 81 -8.79 -21.56 5.68
CA ALA A 81 -8.09 -20.90 6.79
C ALA A 81 -7.87 -19.39 6.57
N PHE A 82 -7.71 -18.94 5.31
CA PHE A 82 -7.64 -17.52 4.95
C PHE A 82 -8.98 -16.79 5.22
N PHE A 83 -10.10 -17.46 4.98
CA PHE A 83 -11.43 -16.89 5.22
C PHE A 83 -11.89 -17.02 6.68
N ASN A 84 -11.32 -17.96 7.44
CA ASN A 84 -11.73 -18.27 8.81
C ASN A 84 -10.76 -17.78 9.90
N ASP A 85 -9.55 -17.32 9.56
CA ASP A 85 -8.62 -16.69 10.51
C ASP A 85 -8.35 -15.22 10.15
N PRO A 86 -9.22 -14.29 10.59
CA PRO A 86 -9.06 -12.86 10.38
C PRO A 86 -7.87 -12.25 11.15
N THR A 87 -7.14 -13.04 11.95
CA THR A 87 -6.05 -12.55 12.82
C THR A 87 -4.65 -13.00 12.42
N GLY A 88 -4.52 -14.07 11.63
CA GLY A 88 -3.25 -14.77 11.40
C GLY A 88 -2.51 -14.43 10.11
N THR A 89 -3.17 -13.82 9.12
CA THR A 89 -2.60 -13.71 7.78
C THR A 89 -2.75 -12.28 7.26
N ASP A 90 -1.65 -11.54 7.28
CA ASP A 90 -1.41 -10.19 6.71
C ASP A 90 -1.58 -10.14 5.17
N MET A 91 -2.41 -11.00 4.61
CA MET A 91 -2.56 -11.29 3.18
C MET A 91 -3.37 -10.21 2.45
N SER A 92 -4.08 -9.32 3.17
CA SER A 92 -4.62 -8.08 2.60
C SER A 92 -3.53 -7.20 1.97
N LYS A 93 -2.27 -7.33 2.44
CA LYS A 93 -1.10 -6.65 1.86
C LYS A 93 -0.72 -7.11 0.45
N ILE A 94 -1.24 -8.26 -0.01
CA ILE A 94 -0.95 -8.80 -1.35
C ILE A 94 -1.71 -7.99 -2.41
N PHE A 95 -2.88 -7.47 -2.08
CA PHE A 95 -3.71 -6.67 -2.98
C PHE A 95 -3.55 -5.16 -2.79
N ALA A 96 -2.92 -4.74 -1.68
CA ALA A 96 -2.74 -3.33 -1.38
C ALA A 96 -1.86 -2.64 -2.43
N THR A 97 -2.33 -1.50 -2.93
CA THR A 97 -1.50 -0.55 -3.68
C THR A 97 -0.37 -0.04 -2.78
N LYS A 98 0.86 -0.05 -3.30
CA LYS A 98 2.06 0.35 -2.57
C LYS A 98 2.76 1.49 -3.27
N LEU A 99 3.31 2.41 -2.49
CA LEU A 99 4.36 3.33 -2.91
C LEU A 99 5.70 2.66 -2.63
N GLU A 100 6.37 2.25 -3.71
CA GLU A 100 7.70 1.68 -3.66
C GLU A 100 8.73 2.81 -3.78
N LEU A 101 9.62 2.91 -2.80
CA LEU A 101 10.79 3.78 -2.84
C LEU A 101 12.02 2.93 -3.14
N THR A 102 12.83 3.39 -4.10
CA THR A 102 14.15 2.84 -4.37
C THR A 102 15.19 3.91 -4.09
N CYS A 103 15.98 3.70 -3.03
CA CYS A 103 16.97 4.65 -2.55
C CYS A 103 18.38 4.08 -2.69
N GLN A 104 19.29 4.89 -3.24
CA GLN A 104 20.72 4.55 -3.24
C GLN A 104 21.24 4.52 -1.80
N PRO A 105 22.11 3.55 -1.43
CA PRO A 105 22.76 3.58 -0.14
C PRO A 105 23.60 4.86 -0.03
N GLU A 106 23.53 5.52 1.13
CA GLU A 106 24.51 6.56 1.47
C GLU A 106 25.90 5.90 1.53
N GLY A 107 26.80 6.37 0.66
CA GLY A 107 28.18 5.90 0.57
C GLY A 107 29.05 6.37 1.73
#